data_AF-A0AAF0CSW6-F1
#
_entry.id   AF-A0AAF0CSW6-F1
#
_cell.length_a   1.000
_cell.length_b   1.000
_cell.length_c   1.000
_cell.angle_alpha   90.00
_cell.angle_beta   90.00
_cell.angle_gamma   90.00
#
_symmetry.space_group_name_H-M   'P 1'
#
loop_
_entity.id
_entity.type
_entity.pdbx_description
1 polymer ?
#
loop_
_entity_poly.entity_id
_entity_poly.type
_entity_poly.pdbx_seq_one_letter_code
_entity_poly.pdbx_strand_id
1 'polypeptide(L)'
;MPARLSSFRSVFISLLLVGLAATVSAAGGGDGSHGADLNFPLPLEQYGDHETTSVIETLKGRIAAEPFNLVATVIFLLAIFHTFLTAKFRHWAHEVEHEHNEKLKARYRDPETDYDGDGKPDEVSFKGQMLHFLGEVEAVFGIWAVVLLVALSIEKGWDTALGYIDQGVNFTEPMFVVVIMAMASSRPVLRFARFCLSAVASLGKRSVAAWWLSILIVGPLLGSFITEPAAMTISALLLARQFYELKPSLRFAYASIGLLFVNVSVGGTFTHFAAPPVLMVAGPWGWDMPYMFEHFGWKALIGILISTGIYYAIFRGEFAEMDKRAKAAANSETRSRDGEPVPAWITTVQMVFMAWTVFVAHHPALFIGGFLFFLAFAQATAHHQAKIDLKPPLLVGFFLAGLVTHGGLQGWWIAPVLKSLGEVPLFAGATILTAFNDNAAITYLATLVPGFTEELKYAVVAGAVTGGGLTVIANAPNPAGQSILQRYFPSGVSPLGLLAGAVLPTIVMSACFLLLGTI
;
A
#
# COMPACT_ATOMS: atom_id res chain seq x y z
N MET A 1 3.06 35.34 -9.01
CA MET A 1 2.73 33.91 -8.83
C MET A 1 3.26 32.95 -9.92
N PRO A 2 3.44 33.31 -11.22
CA PRO A 2 3.92 32.34 -12.23
C PRO A 2 5.38 31.86 -12.05
N ALA A 3 6.17 32.58 -11.23
CA ALA A 3 7.59 32.27 -10.98
C ALA A 3 7.84 31.02 -10.11
N ARG A 4 6.88 30.56 -9.30
CA ARG A 4 7.08 29.34 -8.47
C ARG A 4 6.77 28.05 -9.24
N LEU A 5 5.79 28.09 -10.15
CA LEU A 5 5.49 26.98 -11.07
C LEU A 5 6.60 26.77 -12.11
N SER A 6 7.29 27.84 -12.57
CA SER A 6 8.42 27.69 -13.50
C SER A 6 9.64 27.05 -12.85
N SER A 7 9.95 27.41 -11.59
CA SER A 7 11.09 26.88 -10.86
C SER A 7 11.05 25.36 -10.70
N PHE A 8 9.89 24.76 -10.41
CA PHE A 8 9.79 23.32 -10.23
C PHE A 8 9.61 22.54 -11.55
N ARG A 9 9.02 23.17 -12.57
CA ARG A 9 9.02 22.64 -13.95
C ARG A 9 10.46 22.43 -14.42
N SER A 10 11.33 23.40 -14.14
CA SER A 10 12.76 23.27 -14.34
C SER A 10 13.33 22.15 -13.48
N VAL A 11 12.97 22.01 -12.19
CA VAL A 11 13.47 20.90 -11.34
C VAL A 11 13.06 19.52 -11.84
N PHE A 12 11.80 19.27 -12.20
CA PHE A 12 11.34 17.95 -12.67
C PHE A 12 11.90 17.61 -14.06
N ILE A 13 11.92 18.57 -14.98
CA ILE A 13 12.58 18.41 -16.28
C ILE A 13 14.08 18.24 -16.09
N SER A 14 14.70 18.95 -15.15
CA SER A 14 16.09 18.76 -14.76
C SER A 14 16.32 17.41 -14.09
N LEU A 15 15.38 16.84 -13.33
CA LEU A 15 15.50 15.49 -12.75
C LEU A 15 15.39 14.40 -13.82
N LEU A 16 14.45 14.55 -14.76
CA LEU A 16 14.36 13.70 -15.95
C LEU A 16 15.61 13.83 -16.83
N LEU A 17 16.09 15.05 -17.06
CA LEU A 17 17.30 15.33 -17.82
C LEU A 17 18.58 14.96 -17.06
N VAL A 18 18.60 14.95 -15.73
CA VAL A 18 19.73 14.47 -14.92
C VAL A 18 19.74 12.95 -14.91
N GLY A 19 18.57 12.29 -14.84
CA GLY A 19 18.45 10.86 -15.10
C GLY A 19 18.98 10.50 -16.49
N LEU A 20 18.55 11.25 -17.51
CA LEU A 20 19.02 11.08 -18.89
C LEU A 20 20.50 11.46 -19.07
N ALA A 21 21.00 12.53 -18.44
CA ALA A 21 22.40 12.97 -18.56
C ALA A 21 23.36 12.07 -17.76
N ALA A 22 22.91 11.47 -16.65
CA ALA A 22 23.65 10.44 -15.93
C ALA A 22 23.89 9.21 -16.83
N THR A 23 22.93 8.83 -17.69
CA THR A 23 23.16 7.78 -18.71
C THR A 23 24.24 8.18 -19.71
N VAL A 24 24.31 9.45 -20.12
CA VAL A 24 25.29 9.92 -21.12
C VAL A 24 26.70 10.07 -20.53
N SER A 25 26.83 10.47 -19.26
CA SER A 25 28.14 10.57 -18.59
C SER A 25 28.72 9.23 -18.16
N ALA A 26 27.89 8.22 -17.87
CA ALA A 26 28.35 6.85 -17.61
C ALA A 26 28.73 6.10 -18.91
N ALA A 27 28.06 6.39 -20.03
CA ALA A 27 28.35 5.82 -21.34
C ALA A 27 29.70 6.26 -21.96
N GLY A 28 30.39 7.26 -21.39
CA GLY A 28 31.65 7.80 -21.93
C GLY A 28 32.90 6.93 -21.72
N GLY A 29 32.77 5.70 -21.19
CA GLY A 29 33.91 4.89 -20.75
C GLY A 29 34.06 3.48 -21.34
N GLY A 30 33.17 3.02 -22.23
CA GLY A 30 33.19 1.63 -22.71
C GLY A 30 33.04 1.50 -24.22
N ASP A 31 34.14 1.20 -24.91
CA ASP A 31 34.15 0.68 -26.28
C ASP A 31 33.71 -0.79 -26.20
N GLY A 32 32.42 -1.07 -26.39
CA GLY A 32 31.84 -2.39 -26.11
C GLY A 32 30.72 -2.76 -27.08
N SER A 33 30.89 -3.87 -27.78
CA SER A 33 29.95 -4.49 -28.71
C SER A 33 28.52 -4.59 -28.14
N HIS A 34 27.53 -4.12 -28.91
CA HIS A 34 26.09 -4.30 -28.66
C HIS A 34 25.63 -5.75 -28.89
N GLY A 35 26.23 -6.71 -28.18
CA GLY A 35 25.67 -8.04 -27.99
C GLY A 35 24.78 -8.05 -26.74
N ALA A 36 23.72 -8.87 -26.73
CA ALA A 36 22.88 -9.03 -25.55
C ALA A 36 23.73 -9.47 -24.35
N ASP A 37 23.75 -8.67 -23.28
CA ASP A 37 24.37 -9.05 -22.02
C ASP A 37 23.37 -9.92 -21.25
N LEU A 38 23.36 -11.21 -21.60
CA LEU A 38 22.42 -12.20 -21.03
C LEU A 38 22.62 -12.43 -19.52
N ASN A 39 23.65 -11.87 -18.90
CA ASN A 39 23.97 -12.00 -17.47
C ASN A 39 23.64 -10.74 -16.67
N PHE A 40 22.72 -9.90 -17.16
CA PHE A 40 22.26 -8.70 -16.45
C PHE A 40 20.92 -8.95 -15.70
N PRO A 41 20.79 -8.53 -14.42
CA PRO A 41 21.83 -7.93 -13.57
C PRO A 41 22.88 -8.93 -13.11
N LEU A 42 24.11 -8.45 -12.88
CA LEU A 42 25.21 -9.29 -12.41
C LEU A 42 24.88 -9.88 -11.02
N PRO A 43 24.87 -11.22 -10.85
CA PRO A 43 24.58 -11.87 -9.58
C PRO A 43 25.55 -11.46 -8.47
N LEU A 44 25.07 -11.44 -7.22
CA LEU A 44 25.84 -10.91 -6.08
C LEU A 44 27.12 -11.70 -5.80
N GLU A 45 27.13 -13.00 -6.13
CA GLU A 45 28.25 -13.91 -5.95
C GLU A 45 29.40 -13.62 -6.93
N GLN A 46 29.13 -12.89 -8.01
CA GLN A 46 30.10 -12.61 -9.07
C GLN A 46 30.91 -11.32 -8.85
N TYR A 47 30.55 -10.48 -7.85
CA TYR A 47 31.31 -9.26 -7.54
C TYR A 47 32.65 -9.51 -6.83
N GLY A 48 32.93 -10.74 -6.40
CA GLY A 48 34.21 -11.12 -5.79
C GLY A 48 34.48 -10.44 -4.45
N ASP A 49 33.44 -10.14 -3.66
CA ASP A 49 33.61 -9.44 -2.38
C ASP A 49 34.42 -10.27 -1.37
N HIS A 50 35.26 -9.62 -0.58
CA HIS A 50 35.97 -10.26 0.54
C HIS A 50 35.24 -9.99 1.87
N GLU A 51 35.18 -10.99 2.76
CA GLU A 51 34.45 -10.89 4.04
C GLU A 51 34.96 -9.80 4.98
N THR A 52 36.21 -9.36 4.82
CA THR A 52 36.86 -8.36 5.69
C THR A 52 36.81 -6.93 5.14
N THR A 53 36.22 -6.71 3.96
CA THR A 53 36.17 -5.38 3.32
C THR A 53 35.11 -4.50 3.96
N SER A 54 35.39 -3.21 4.12
CA SER A 54 34.37 -2.27 4.63
C SER A 54 33.21 -2.13 3.63
N VAL A 55 31.99 -1.84 4.13
CA VAL A 55 30.81 -1.63 3.25
C VAL A 55 31.11 -0.63 2.13
N ILE A 56 31.83 0.45 2.43
CA ILE A 56 32.16 1.49 1.45
C ILE A 56 33.09 0.96 0.34
N GLU A 57 34.07 0.13 0.68
CA GLU A 57 34.99 -0.47 -0.30
C GLU A 57 34.27 -1.49 -1.17
N THR A 58 33.43 -2.34 -0.58
CA THR A 58 32.54 -3.26 -1.32
C THR A 58 31.70 -2.48 -2.34
N LEU A 59 31.04 -1.40 -1.92
CA LEU A 59 30.22 -0.59 -2.83
C LEU A 59 31.03 0.01 -3.98
N LYS A 60 32.24 0.52 -3.71
CA LYS A 60 33.13 1.05 -4.77
C LYS A 60 33.53 -0.04 -5.77
N GLY A 61 33.87 -1.22 -5.30
CA GLY A 61 34.20 -2.37 -6.15
C GLY A 61 33.02 -2.79 -7.03
N ARG A 62 31.83 -2.89 -6.44
CA ARG A 62 30.60 -3.26 -7.16
C ARG A 62 30.19 -2.23 -8.22
N ILE A 63 30.34 -0.93 -7.94
CA ILE A 63 30.12 0.14 -8.94
C ILE A 63 31.12 0.04 -10.09
N ALA A 64 32.39 -0.27 -9.81
CA ALA A 64 33.39 -0.41 -10.85
C ALA A 64 33.13 -1.63 -11.76
N ALA A 65 32.58 -2.71 -11.20
CA ALA A 65 32.21 -3.92 -11.95
C ALA A 65 30.96 -3.73 -12.82
N GLU A 66 29.93 -3.06 -12.31
CA GLU A 66 28.70 -2.78 -13.05
C GLU A 66 28.24 -1.33 -12.81
N PRO A 67 28.71 -0.36 -13.61
CA PRO A 67 28.40 1.06 -13.43
C PRO A 67 26.92 1.39 -13.55
N PHE A 68 26.16 0.64 -14.37
CA PHE A 68 24.73 0.89 -14.58
C PHE A 68 23.93 0.75 -13.28
N ASN A 69 24.39 -0.10 -12.35
CA ASN A 69 23.77 -0.23 -11.03
C ASN A 69 23.65 1.10 -10.28
N LEU A 70 24.63 1.98 -10.41
CA LEU A 70 24.57 3.32 -9.80
C LEU A 70 23.47 4.17 -10.45
N VAL A 71 23.36 4.12 -11.78
CA VAL A 71 22.29 4.81 -12.54
C VAL A 71 20.92 4.29 -12.10
N ALA A 72 20.75 2.96 -12.06
CA ALA A 72 19.53 2.32 -11.60
C ALA A 72 19.17 2.72 -10.16
N THR A 73 20.15 2.78 -9.25
CA THR A 73 19.94 3.24 -7.87
C THR A 73 19.57 4.71 -7.79
N VAL A 74 20.17 5.58 -8.60
CA VAL A 74 19.77 7.01 -8.67
C VAL A 74 18.32 7.13 -9.13
N ILE A 75 17.93 6.43 -10.18
CA ILE A 75 16.54 6.41 -10.68
C ILE A 75 15.58 5.92 -9.59
N PHE A 76 15.94 4.84 -8.88
CA PHE A 76 15.15 4.31 -7.76
C PHE A 76 15.00 5.32 -6.61
N LEU A 77 16.09 6.00 -6.21
CA LEU A 77 16.04 7.04 -5.18
C LEU A 77 15.21 8.25 -5.61
N LEU A 78 15.21 8.60 -6.89
CA LEU A 78 14.34 9.64 -7.44
C LEU A 78 12.86 9.22 -7.41
N ALA A 79 12.56 7.93 -7.59
CA ALA A 79 11.22 7.40 -7.38
C ALA A 79 10.78 7.54 -5.91
N ILE A 80 11.64 7.15 -4.95
CA ILE A 80 11.38 7.35 -3.52
C ILE A 80 11.16 8.84 -3.21
N PHE A 81 12.02 9.73 -3.73
CA PHE A 81 11.87 11.17 -3.54
C PHE A 81 10.57 11.71 -4.14
N HIS A 82 10.17 11.22 -5.31
CA HIS A 82 8.90 11.57 -5.95
C HIS A 82 7.71 11.19 -5.05
N THR A 83 7.73 10.04 -4.37
CA THR A 83 6.66 9.65 -3.43
C THR A 83 6.39 10.73 -2.37
N PHE A 84 7.43 11.37 -1.83
CA PHE A 84 7.28 12.48 -0.87
C PHE A 84 6.71 13.78 -1.47
N LEU A 85 6.75 13.92 -2.80
CA LEU A 85 6.27 15.09 -3.53
C LEU A 85 4.83 14.93 -4.04
N THR A 86 4.27 13.72 -3.99
CA THR A 86 2.92 13.40 -4.49
C THR A 86 1.83 14.34 -3.95
N ALA A 87 1.89 14.68 -2.65
CA ALA A 87 0.95 15.64 -2.04
C ALA A 87 1.03 17.03 -2.68
N LYS A 88 2.23 17.48 -3.09
CA LYS A 88 2.40 18.75 -3.81
C LYS A 88 1.88 18.65 -5.24
N PHE A 89 2.12 17.52 -5.92
CA PHE A 89 1.57 17.28 -7.25
C PHE A 89 0.04 17.31 -7.27
N ARG A 90 -0.63 16.68 -6.30
CA ARG A 90 -2.09 16.78 -6.14
C ARG A 90 -2.56 18.21 -5.89
N HIS A 91 -1.86 18.95 -5.03
CA HIS A 91 -2.20 20.35 -4.79
C HIS A 91 -2.10 21.19 -6.08
N TRP A 92 -1.03 21.03 -6.86
CA TRP A 92 -0.89 21.71 -8.15
C TRP A 92 -1.88 21.23 -9.19
N ALA A 93 -2.28 19.95 -9.17
CA ALA A 93 -3.34 19.44 -10.02
C ALA A 93 -4.63 20.22 -9.78
N HIS A 94 -5.03 20.38 -8.51
CA HIS A 94 -6.20 21.17 -8.14
C HIS A 94 -6.10 22.64 -8.53
N GLU A 95 -4.94 23.28 -8.37
CA GLU A 95 -4.72 24.66 -8.82
C GLU A 95 -4.91 24.79 -10.34
N VAL A 96 -4.29 23.90 -11.12
CA VAL A 96 -4.35 23.90 -12.59
C VAL A 96 -5.76 23.57 -13.10
N GLU A 97 -6.48 22.67 -12.43
CA GLU A 97 -7.87 22.36 -12.74
C GLU A 97 -8.80 23.53 -12.40
N HIS A 98 -8.57 24.21 -11.27
CA HIS A 98 -9.33 25.40 -10.92
C HIS A 98 -9.16 26.50 -11.98
N GLU A 99 -7.93 26.81 -12.37
CA GLU A 99 -7.65 27.78 -13.44
C GLU A 99 -8.27 27.38 -14.78
N HIS A 100 -8.26 26.09 -15.13
CA HIS A 100 -8.87 25.59 -16.35
C HIS A 100 -10.40 25.72 -16.29
N ASN A 101 -11.02 25.35 -15.17
CA ASN A 101 -12.46 25.46 -14.96
C ASN A 101 -12.93 26.92 -14.98
N GLU A 102 -12.14 27.86 -14.44
CA GLU A 102 -12.42 29.30 -14.56
C GLU A 102 -12.35 29.78 -16.01
N LYS A 103 -11.36 29.32 -16.78
CA LYS A 103 -11.27 29.63 -18.22
C LYS A 103 -12.42 29.03 -19.02
N LEU A 104 -12.84 27.81 -18.69
CA LEU A 104 -14.00 27.16 -19.32
C LEU A 104 -15.28 27.92 -19.04
N LYS A 105 -15.54 28.29 -17.78
CA LYS A 105 -16.69 29.13 -17.39
C LYS A 105 -16.69 30.50 -18.08
N ALA A 106 -15.51 31.06 -18.35
CA ALA A 106 -15.39 32.31 -19.09
C ALA A 106 -15.62 32.14 -20.61
N ARG A 107 -15.32 30.95 -21.16
CA ARG A 107 -15.42 30.64 -22.60
C ARG A 107 -16.81 30.16 -23.01
N TYR A 108 -17.49 29.44 -22.12
CA TYR A 108 -18.83 28.88 -22.34
C TYR A 108 -19.78 29.42 -21.27
N ARG A 109 -20.73 30.27 -21.69
CA ARG A 109 -21.77 30.84 -20.81
C ARG A 109 -22.90 29.84 -20.52
N ASP A 110 -23.09 28.89 -21.43
CA ASP A 110 -23.86 27.64 -21.30
C ASP A 110 -22.91 26.48 -21.67
N PRO A 111 -22.82 25.40 -20.87
CA PRO A 111 -21.96 24.27 -21.20
C PRO A 111 -22.54 23.50 -22.40
N GLU A 112 -22.01 23.74 -23.61
CA GLU A 112 -22.36 22.98 -24.82
C GLU A 112 -21.84 21.52 -24.79
N THR A 113 -20.99 21.18 -23.82
CA THR A 113 -20.27 19.90 -23.74
C THR A 113 -20.55 19.17 -22.42
N ASP A 114 -21.78 19.25 -21.91
CA ASP A 114 -22.24 18.42 -20.79
C ASP A 114 -23.07 17.25 -21.37
N TYR A 115 -22.38 16.23 -21.88
CA TYR A 115 -23.02 15.08 -22.50
C TYR A 115 -23.60 14.10 -21.46
N ASP A 116 -23.17 14.19 -20.20
CA ASP A 116 -23.60 13.30 -19.11
C ASP A 116 -24.64 13.92 -18.16
N GLY A 117 -24.91 15.22 -18.29
CA GLY A 117 -25.94 15.97 -17.58
C GLY A 117 -25.57 16.31 -16.13
N ASP A 118 -24.29 16.30 -15.76
CA ASP A 118 -23.83 16.56 -14.39
C ASP A 118 -23.70 18.06 -14.05
N GLY A 119 -23.92 18.95 -15.02
CA GLY A 119 -23.83 20.39 -14.89
C GLY A 119 -22.40 20.94 -14.92
N LYS A 120 -21.42 20.16 -15.39
CA LYS A 120 -20.02 20.59 -15.60
C LYS A 120 -19.62 20.36 -17.07
N PRO A 121 -18.65 21.15 -17.57
CA PRO A 121 -18.07 20.86 -18.88
C PRO A 121 -17.32 19.52 -18.84
N ASP A 122 -17.56 18.63 -19.82
CA ASP A 122 -16.79 17.39 -20.00
C ASP A 122 -15.31 17.62 -20.37
N GLU A 123 -14.93 18.87 -20.70
CA GLU A 123 -13.55 19.22 -21.00
C GLU A 123 -12.69 19.19 -19.72
N VAL A 124 -11.68 18.32 -19.73
CA VAL A 124 -10.71 18.18 -18.63
C VAL A 124 -9.39 18.87 -18.96
N SER A 125 -8.74 19.41 -17.94
CA SER A 125 -7.37 19.91 -18.06
C SER A 125 -6.40 18.74 -18.21
N PHE A 126 -5.90 18.46 -19.42
CA PHE A 126 -4.87 17.44 -19.63
C PHE A 126 -3.68 17.61 -18.66
N LYS A 127 -3.25 18.86 -18.45
CA LYS A 127 -2.17 19.19 -17.51
C LYS A 127 -2.57 18.89 -16.06
N GLY A 128 -3.82 19.19 -15.67
CA GLY A 128 -4.37 18.86 -14.36
C GLY A 128 -4.38 17.35 -14.11
N GLN A 129 -4.89 16.59 -15.09
CA GLN A 129 -4.94 15.13 -15.04
C GLN A 129 -3.55 14.48 -14.99
N MET A 130 -2.58 14.99 -15.74
CA MET A 130 -1.19 14.52 -15.67
C MET A 130 -0.56 14.79 -14.29
N LEU A 131 -0.82 15.97 -13.69
CA LEU A 131 -0.38 16.28 -12.34
C LEU A 131 -1.09 15.41 -11.29
N HIS A 132 -2.37 15.08 -11.50
CA HIS A 132 -3.10 14.15 -10.65
C HIS A 132 -2.46 12.76 -10.69
N PHE A 133 -2.12 12.26 -11.88
CA PHE A 133 -1.44 10.98 -12.05
C PHE A 133 -0.05 10.97 -11.41
N LEU A 134 0.75 12.03 -11.56
CA LEU A 134 2.02 12.22 -10.82
C LEU A 134 1.81 12.37 -9.30
N GLY A 135 0.60 12.72 -8.88
CA GLY A 135 0.20 12.82 -7.48
C GLY A 135 -0.29 11.51 -6.86
N GLU A 136 -0.54 10.46 -7.64
CA GLU A 136 -0.92 9.14 -7.12
C GLU A 136 0.34 8.42 -6.63
N VAL A 137 0.38 8.06 -5.34
CA VAL A 137 1.56 7.43 -4.72
C VAL A 137 1.85 6.07 -5.34
N GLU A 138 0.80 5.36 -5.73
CA GLU A 138 0.87 4.04 -6.35
C GLU A 138 1.39 4.11 -7.80
N ALA A 139 1.26 5.25 -8.48
CA ALA A 139 1.76 5.41 -9.84
C ALA A 139 3.27 5.67 -9.91
N VAL A 140 3.88 6.16 -8.83
CA VAL A 140 5.25 6.68 -8.83
C VAL A 140 6.27 5.67 -9.34
N PHE A 141 6.34 4.48 -8.74
CA PHE A 141 7.35 3.48 -9.14
C PHE A 141 7.14 2.96 -10.56
N GLY A 142 5.89 2.81 -10.99
CA GLY A 142 5.57 2.42 -12.37
C GLY A 142 5.96 3.48 -13.39
N ILE A 143 5.78 4.77 -13.09
CA ILE A 143 6.26 5.88 -13.94
C ILE A 143 7.78 5.84 -14.07
N TRP A 144 8.49 5.66 -12.95
CA TRP A 144 9.95 5.58 -12.96
C TRP A 144 10.49 4.28 -13.57
N ALA A 145 9.68 3.22 -13.64
CA ALA A 145 10.08 1.98 -14.33
C ALA A 145 10.23 2.21 -15.83
N VAL A 146 9.42 3.09 -16.42
CA VAL A 146 9.59 3.53 -17.82
C VAL A 146 10.92 4.25 -18.00
N VAL A 147 11.28 5.14 -17.06
CA VAL A 147 12.58 5.86 -17.09
C VAL A 147 13.75 4.87 -16.99
N LEU A 148 13.64 3.88 -16.10
CA LEU A 148 14.64 2.82 -15.96
C LEU A 148 14.79 2.00 -17.26
N LEU A 149 13.67 1.61 -17.88
CA LEU A 149 13.69 0.87 -19.14
C LEU A 149 14.36 1.65 -20.27
N VAL A 150 14.08 2.95 -20.37
CA VAL A 150 14.75 3.83 -21.34
C VAL A 150 16.25 3.91 -21.05
N ALA A 151 16.65 4.11 -19.80
CA ALA A 151 18.06 4.18 -19.42
C ALA A 151 18.80 2.85 -19.72
N LEU A 152 18.19 1.72 -19.36
CA LEU A 152 18.73 0.38 -19.61
C LEU A 152 18.87 0.11 -21.11
N SER A 153 17.86 0.51 -21.90
CA SER A 153 17.89 0.34 -23.36
C SER A 153 18.99 1.17 -24.02
N ILE A 154 19.24 2.38 -23.53
CA ILE A 154 20.30 3.26 -24.05
C ILE A 154 21.69 2.69 -23.71
N GLU A 155 21.90 2.21 -22.48
CA GLU A 155 23.23 1.82 -21.99
C GLU A 155 23.60 0.36 -22.30
N LYS A 156 22.64 -0.56 -22.20
CA LYS A 156 22.85 -2.02 -22.36
C LYS A 156 22.15 -2.62 -23.59
N GLY A 157 21.36 -1.84 -24.32
CA GLY A 157 20.60 -2.28 -25.50
C GLY A 157 19.20 -2.80 -25.19
N TRP A 158 18.32 -2.77 -26.20
CA TRP A 158 16.91 -3.20 -26.08
C TRP A 158 16.76 -4.68 -25.73
N ASP A 159 17.58 -5.56 -26.30
CA ASP A 159 17.49 -7.01 -26.04
C ASP A 159 17.80 -7.34 -24.56
N THR A 160 18.79 -6.66 -23.97
CA THR A 160 19.11 -6.78 -22.54
C THR A 160 17.96 -6.24 -21.68
N ALA A 161 17.39 -5.09 -22.05
CA ALA A 161 16.24 -4.52 -21.34
C ALA A 161 15.00 -5.43 -21.39
N LEU A 162 14.71 -6.01 -22.56
CA LEU A 162 13.63 -6.97 -22.74
C LEU A 162 13.90 -8.26 -21.96
N GLY A 163 15.12 -8.80 -22.03
CA GLY A 163 15.53 -9.98 -21.26
C GLY A 163 15.39 -9.78 -19.76
N TYR A 164 15.76 -8.60 -19.24
CA TYR A 164 15.56 -8.24 -17.84
C TYR A 164 14.08 -8.26 -17.45
N ILE A 165 13.20 -7.65 -18.23
CA ILE A 165 11.76 -7.61 -17.93
C ILE A 165 11.11 -9.00 -18.06
N ASP A 166 11.36 -9.71 -19.16
CA ASP A 166 10.65 -10.96 -19.47
C ASP A 166 11.13 -12.14 -18.60
N GLN A 167 12.41 -12.15 -18.21
CA GLN A 167 13.04 -13.28 -17.53
C GLN A 167 13.54 -12.93 -16.12
N GLY A 168 14.01 -11.71 -15.90
CA GLY A 168 14.57 -11.27 -14.63
C GLY A 168 13.55 -10.74 -13.62
N VAL A 169 12.38 -10.28 -14.08
CA VAL A 169 11.34 -9.71 -13.22
C VAL A 169 10.14 -10.66 -13.11
N ASN A 170 9.75 -10.98 -11.87
CA ASN A 170 8.56 -11.77 -11.62
C ASN A 170 7.34 -10.86 -11.37
N PHE A 171 6.36 -10.91 -12.28
CA PHE A 171 5.10 -10.16 -12.16
C PHE A 171 3.95 -10.96 -11.51
N THR A 172 4.21 -12.16 -11.02
CA THR A 172 3.20 -13.04 -10.40
C THR A 172 2.50 -12.34 -9.24
N GLU A 173 3.26 -11.77 -8.31
CA GLU A 173 2.75 -11.09 -7.13
C GLU A 173 1.95 -9.82 -7.50
N PRO A 174 2.44 -8.88 -8.34
CA PRO A 174 1.64 -7.76 -8.84
C PRO A 174 0.31 -8.19 -9.47
N MET A 175 0.32 -9.20 -10.35
CA MET A 175 -0.90 -9.70 -11.00
C MET A 175 -1.87 -10.33 -10.00
N PHE A 176 -1.35 -11.13 -9.06
CA PHE A 176 -2.15 -11.74 -8.01
C PHE A 176 -2.84 -10.68 -7.16
N VAL A 177 -2.14 -9.61 -6.77
CA VAL A 177 -2.70 -8.49 -5.99
C VAL A 177 -3.85 -7.80 -6.72
N VAL A 178 -3.70 -7.50 -8.00
CA VAL A 178 -4.78 -6.90 -8.81
C VAL A 178 -6.04 -7.77 -8.75
N VAL A 179 -5.87 -9.08 -8.95
CA VAL A 179 -6.97 -10.04 -9.00
C VAL A 179 -7.64 -10.19 -7.64
N ILE A 180 -6.88 -10.47 -6.58
CA ILE A 180 -7.45 -10.71 -5.25
C ILE A 180 -8.11 -9.45 -4.67
N MET A 181 -7.51 -8.27 -4.88
CA MET A 181 -8.11 -7.00 -4.45
C MET A 181 -9.39 -6.68 -5.22
N ALA A 182 -9.44 -6.92 -6.54
CA ALA A 182 -10.63 -6.71 -7.34
C ALA A 182 -11.78 -7.64 -6.93
N MET A 183 -11.49 -8.89 -6.56
CA MET A 183 -12.50 -9.80 -6.03
C MET A 183 -12.94 -9.40 -4.61
N ALA A 184 -11.98 -9.02 -3.75
CA ALA A 184 -12.24 -8.63 -2.36
C ALA A 184 -13.05 -7.33 -2.23
N SER A 185 -12.95 -6.43 -3.22
CA SER A 185 -13.71 -5.16 -3.26
C SER A 185 -15.17 -5.34 -3.71
N SER A 186 -15.58 -6.55 -4.07
CA SER A 186 -16.95 -6.84 -4.50
C SER A 186 -17.97 -6.68 -3.36
N ARG A 187 -19.19 -6.25 -3.72
CA ARG A 187 -20.27 -5.99 -2.76
C ARG A 187 -20.62 -7.21 -1.87
N PRO A 188 -20.69 -8.46 -2.37
CA PRO A 188 -20.98 -9.62 -1.54
C PRO A 188 -19.91 -9.87 -0.48
N VAL A 189 -18.62 -9.80 -0.85
CA VAL A 189 -17.49 -9.96 0.08
C VAL A 189 -17.51 -8.86 1.15
N LEU A 190 -17.67 -7.60 0.74
CA LEU A 190 -17.76 -6.48 1.70
C LEU A 190 -18.97 -6.58 2.63
N ARG A 191 -20.09 -7.17 2.18
CA ARG A 191 -21.26 -7.42 3.02
C ARG A 191 -21.04 -8.56 4.00
N PHE A 192 -20.38 -9.63 3.56
CA PHE A 192 -19.99 -10.72 4.44
C PHE A 192 -19.09 -10.21 5.57
N ALA A 193 -18.07 -9.41 5.26
CA ALA A 193 -17.21 -8.78 6.26
C ALA A 193 -18.01 -7.92 7.25
N ARG A 194 -18.95 -7.09 6.77
CA ARG A 194 -19.86 -6.30 7.64
C ARG A 194 -20.75 -7.18 8.52
N PHE A 195 -21.24 -8.30 8.01
CA PHE A 195 -22.03 -9.26 8.78
C PHE A 195 -21.21 -9.83 9.93
N CYS A 196 -19.96 -10.25 9.69
CA CYS A 196 -19.04 -10.74 10.73
C CYS A 196 -18.83 -9.71 11.83
N LEU A 197 -18.59 -8.44 11.47
CA LEU A 197 -18.46 -7.34 12.43
C LEU A 197 -19.76 -7.12 13.23
N SER A 198 -20.91 -7.13 12.58
CA SER A 198 -22.19 -6.97 13.27
C SER A 198 -22.51 -8.12 14.22
N ALA A 199 -22.12 -9.35 13.85
CA ALA A 199 -22.29 -10.53 14.67
C ALA A 199 -21.47 -10.42 15.96
N VAL A 200 -20.20 -9.99 15.89
CA VAL A 200 -19.38 -9.79 17.08
C VAL A 200 -19.87 -8.61 17.92
N ALA A 201 -20.23 -7.48 17.29
CA ALA A 201 -20.82 -6.35 17.99
C ALA A 201 -22.14 -6.69 18.71
N SER A 202 -22.86 -7.73 18.25
CA SER A 202 -24.10 -8.19 18.90
C SER A 202 -23.89 -8.76 20.30
N LEU A 203 -22.70 -9.30 20.60
CA LEU A 203 -22.34 -9.78 21.94
C LEU A 203 -22.39 -8.66 22.99
N GLY A 204 -22.04 -7.43 22.59
CA GLY A 204 -22.16 -6.22 23.41
C GLY A 204 -23.46 -5.45 23.19
N LYS A 205 -24.54 -6.11 22.76
CA LYS A 205 -25.85 -5.50 22.46
C LYS A 205 -25.78 -4.37 21.43
N ARG A 206 -24.76 -4.39 20.55
CA ARG A 206 -24.51 -3.35 19.55
C ARG A 206 -24.39 -1.94 20.14
N SER A 207 -23.87 -1.81 21.36
CA SER A 207 -23.47 -0.51 21.92
C SER A 207 -22.37 0.15 21.08
N VAL A 208 -22.14 1.44 21.27
CA VAL A 208 -21.06 2.17 20.59
C VAL A 208 -19.71 1.53 20.91
N ALA A 209 -19.48 1.15 22.17
CA ALA A 209 -18.30 0.42 22.60
C ALA A 209 -18.16 -0.94 21.90
N ALA A 210 -19.25 -1.70 21.78
CA ALA A 210 -19.22 -3.02 21.15
C ALA A 210 -18.89 -2.93 19.65
N TRP A 211 -19.46 -1.94 18.96
CA TRP A 211 -19.10 -1.64 17.58
C TRP A 211 -17.64 -1.22 17.45
N TRP A 212 -17.18 -0.29 18.30
CA TRP A 212 -15.81 0.21 18.27
C TRP A 212 -14.79 -0.92 18.47
N LEU A 213 -15.00 -1.78 19.50
CA LEU A 213 -14.17 -2.97 19.75
C LEU A 213 -14.23 -3.96 18.59
N SER A 214 -15.43 -4.27 18.09
CA SER A 214 -15.56 -5.20 16.98
C SER A 214 -14.86 -4.69 15.73
N ILE A 215 -14.97 -3.40 15.41
CA ILE A 215 -14.35 -2.83 14.21
C ILE A 215 -12.83 -2.84 14.34
N LEU A 216 -12.29 -2.43 15.48
CA LEU A 216 -10.84 -2.30 15.65
C LEU A 216 -10.12 -3.61 15.98
N ILE A 217 -10.83 -4.66 16.36
CA ILE A 217 -10.26 -6.00 16.54
C ILE A 217 -10.53 -6.82 15.29
N VAL A 218 -11.79 -7.07 14.97
CA VAL A 218 -12.18 -8.04 13.93
C VAL A 218 -11.99 -7.46 12.54
N GLY A 219 -12.16 -6.15 12.33
CA GLY A 219 -11.96 -5.51 11.02
C GLY A 219 -10.55 -5.74 10.47
N PRO A 220 -9.50 -5.37 11.23
CA PRO A 220 -8.13 -5.69 10.91
C PRO A 220 -7.84 -7.17 10.64
N LEU A 221 -8.37 -8.08 11.46
CA LEU A 221 -8.20 -9.52 11.27
C LEU A 221 -8.89 -10.04 10.01
N LEU A 222 -10.05 -9.48 9.66
CA LEU A 222 -10.71 -9.78 8.39
C LEU A 222 -9.86 -9.32 7.20
N GLY A 223 -8.99 -8.32 7.38
CA GLY A 223 -7.99 -7.91 6.38
C GLY A 223 -7.15 -9.07 5.88
N SER A 224 -6.81 -10.01 6.77
CA SER A 224 -6.11 -11.25 6.42
C SER A 224 -6.89 -12.22 5.52
N PHE A 225 -8.21 -12.07 5.42
CA PHE A 225 -9.06 -12.97 4.61
C PHE A 225 -9.65 -12.30 3.38
N ILE A 226 -9.72 -10.96 3.40
CA ILE A 226 -10.12 -10.15 2.25
C ILE A 226 -8.87 -9.50 1.66
N THR A 227 -8.55 -8.28 2.05
CA THR A 227 -7.31 -7.53 1.80
C THR A 227 -7.28 -6.34 2.76
N GLU A 228 -6.10 -5.78 3.02
CA GLU A 228 -5.99 -4.61 3.90
C GLU A 228 -6.79 -3.37 3.40
N PRO A 229 -6.78 -3.00 2.10
CA PRO A 229 -7.55 -1.85 1.61
C PRO A 229 -9.06 -2.00 1.80
N ALA A 230 -9.59 -3.21 1.60
CA ALA A 230 -11.00 -3.50 1.80
C ALA A 230 -11.37 -3.46 3.30
N ALA A 231 -10.55 -4.09 4.16
CA ALA A 231 -10.74 -4.05 5.61
C ALA A 231 -10.67 -2.64 6.17
N MET A 232 -9.72 -1.83 5.72
CA MET A 232 -9.60 -0.42 6.09
C MET A 232 -10.85 0.37 5.72
N THR A 233 -11.31 0.23 4.47
CA THR A 233 -12.48 0.95 3.96
C THR A 233 -13.74 0.60 4.75
N ILE A 234 -14.00 -0.69 4.99
CA ILE A 234 -15.16 -1.15 5.78
C ILE A 234 -15.07 -0.62 7.22
N SER A 235 -13.89 -0.76 7.84
CA SER A 235 -13.68 -0.35 9.23
C SER A 235 -13.84 1.17 9.39
N ALA A 236 -13.27 1.96 8.47
CA ALA A 236 -13.42 3.40 8.46
C ALA A 236 -14.87 3.84 8.22
N LEU A 237 -15.60 3.22 7.27
CA LEU A 237 -17.02 3.53 7.03
C LEU A 237 -17.91 3.17 8.23
N LEU A 238 -17.64 2.05 8.90
CA LEU A 238 -18.39 1.66 10.09
C LEU A 238 -18.03 2.53 11.30
N LEU A 239 -16.76 2.89 11.50
CA LEU A 239 -16.37 3.85 12.52
C LEU A 239 -17.02 5.21 12.27
N ALA A 240 -17.05 5.67 11.02
CA ALA A 240 -17.69 6.94 10.65
C ALA A 240 -19.13 7.00 11.19
N ARG A 241 -19.91 5.95 10.93
CA ARG A 241 -21.35 5.87 11.29
C ARG A 241 -21.60 5.51 12.75
N GLN A 242 -20.89 4.52 13.28
CA GLN A 242 -21.16 3.98 14.62
C GLN A 242 -20.45 4.74 15.74
N PHE A 243 -19.42 5.52 15.40
CA PHE A 243 -18.54 6.18 16.38
C PHE A 243 -18.37 7.67 16.10
N TYR A 244 -17.84 8.07 14.94
CA TYR A 244 -17.51 9.49 14.68
C TYR A 244 -18.73 10.41 14.56
N GLU A 245 -19.85 9.93 14.00
CA GLU A 245 -21.12 10.69 13.95
C GLU A 245 -21.65 11.05 15.35
N LEU A 246 -21.27 10.30 16.38
CA LEU A 246 -21.63 10.56 17.77
C LEU A 246 -20.73 11.58 18.46
N LYS A 247 -19.81 12.20 17.70
CA LYS A 247 -18.92 13.31 18.12
C LYS A 247 -18.05 12.92 19.33
N PRO A 248 -17.11 11.97 19.18
CA PRO A 248 -16.12 11.67 20.20
C PRO A 248 -15.21 12.88 20.45
N SER A 249 -14.49 12.91 21.57
CA SER A 249 -13.46 13.93 21.78
C SER A 249 -12.39 13.86 20.69
N LEU A 250 -11.72 14.98 20.39
CA LEU A 250 -10.68 15.01 19.35
C LEU A 250 -9.51 14.06 19.70
N ARG A 251 -9.20 13.91 20.98
CA ARG A 251 -8.19 12.95 21.46
C ARG A 251 -8.60 11.52 21.14
N PHE A 252 -9.86 11.18 21.40
CA PHE A 252 -10.36 9.83 21.13
C PHE A 252 -10.51 9.56 19.62
N ALA A 253 -10.87 10.59 18.84
CA ALA A 253 -10.89 10.55 17.37
C ALA A 253 -9.52 10.21 16.79
N TYR A 254 -8.45 10.86 17.27
CA TYR A 254 -7.07 10.57 16.83
C TYR A 254 -6.57 9.21 17.33
N ALA A 255 -6.86 8.84 18.58
CA ALA A 255 -6.53 7.51 19.11
C ALA A 255 -7.19 6.40 18.28
N SER A 256 -8.45 6.59 17.87
CA SER A 256 -9.19 5.57 17.10
C SER A 256 -8.66 5.40 15.68
N ILE A 257 -8.33 6.48 14.97
CA ILE A 257 -7.76 6.37 13.61
C ILE A 257 -6.32 5.84 13.64
N GLY A 258 -5.49 6.25 14.60
CA GLY A 258 -4.14 5.72 14.76
C GLY A 258 -4.14 4.23 15.11
N LEU A 259 -5.03 3.81 16.00
CA LEU A 259 -5.23 2.39 16.32
C LEU A 259 -5.75 1.60 15.11
N LEU A 260 -6.68 2.16 14.32
CA LEU A 260 -7.15 1.53 13.09
C LEU A 260 -6.00 1.27 12.12
N PHE A 261 -5.14 2.26 11.90
CA PHE A 261 -4.04 2.16 10.94
C PHE A 261 -3.02 1.10 11.37
N VAL A 262 -2.59 1.13 12.64
CA VAL A 262 -1.67 0.13 13.17
C VAL A 262 -2.29 -1.26 13.14
N ASN A 263 -3.53 -1.41 13.59
CA ASN A 263 -4.17 -2.72 13.63
C ASN A 263 -4.36 -3.29 12.23
N VAL A 264 -4.81 -2.51 11.24
CA VAL A 264 -4.95 -3.01 9.85
C VAL A 264 -3.60 -3.45 9.29
N SER A 265 -2.54 -2.66 9.52
CA SER A 265 -1.20 -2.96 9.03
C SER A 265 -0.64 -4.29 9.56
N VAL A 266 -0.88 -4.63 10.83
CA VAL A 266 -0.45 -5.93 11.37
C VAL A 266 -1.49 -7.03 11.22
N GLY A 267 -2.76 -6.67 11.07
CA GLY A 267 -3.88 -7.60 10.96
C GLY A 267 -3.82 -8.43 9.68
N GLY A 268 -3.13 -7.96 8.65
CA GLY A 268 -2.85 -8.69 7.41
C GLY A 268 -1.81 -9.82 7.52
N THR A 269 -1.16 -9.99 8.67
CA THR A 269 -0.07 -10.97 8.87
C THR A 269 -0.52 -12.39 9.26
N PHE A 270 -1.82 -12.67 9.33
CA PHE A 270 -2.30 -14.04 9.63
C PHE A 270 -2.19 -14.98 8.43
N THR A 271 -2.00 -14.41 7.23
CA THR A 271 -2.00 -15.14 5.97
C THR A 271 -0.90 -14.61 5.08
N HIS A 272 -0.41 -15.44 4.16
CA HIS A 272 0.73 -15.09 3.29
C HIS A 272 0.36 -14.19 2.11
N PHE A 273 -0.92 -13.85 1.92
CA PHE A 273 -1.40 -13.19 0.70
C PHE A 273 -2.12 -11.85 0.94
N ALA A 274 -2.50 -11.55 2.18
CA ALA A 274 -3.43 -10.46 2.46
C ALA A 274 -2.78 -9.09 2.55
N ALA A 275 -1.55 -9.04 3.05
CA ALA A 275 -0.75 -7.83 3.18
C ALA A 275 0.28 -7.80 2.05
N PRO A 276 0.36 -6.72 1.25
CA PRO A 276 1.45 -6.51 0.30
C PRO A 276 2.86 -6.81 0.87
N PRO A 277 3.25 -6.34 2.07
CA PRO A 277 4.60 -6.63 2.61
C PRO A 277 4.85 -8.11 2.90
N VAL A 278 3.81 -8.86 3.26
CA VAL A 278 3.93 -10.31 3.48
C VAL A 278 4.01 -11.03 2.14
N LEU A 279 3.17 -10.64 1.17
CA LEU A 279 3.17 -11.25 -0.15
C LEU A 279 4.52 -11.11 -0.85
N MET A 280 5.17 -9.94 -0.71
CA MET A 280 6.50 -9.69 -1.31
C MET A 280 7.57 -10.66 -0.82
N VAL A 281 7.41 -11.25 0.37
CA VAL A 281 8.39 -12.16 0.97
C VAL A 281 7.96 -13.61 0.97
N ALA A 282 6.65 -13.87 0.85
CA ALA A 282 6.07 -15.21 0.95
C ALA A 282 6.64 -16.18 -0.08
N GLY A 283 6.68 -15.78 -1.35
CA GLY A 283 7.29 -16.58 -2.42
C GLY A 283 8.80 -16.77 -2.20
N PRO A 284 9.60 -15.69 -2.13
CA PRO A 284 11.05 -15.77 -1.98
C PRO A 284 11.55 -16.55 -0.76
N TRP A 285 10.84 -16.51 0.37
CA TRP A 285 11.24 -17.21 1.60
C TRP A 285 10.43 -18.46 1.89
N GLY A 286 9.49 -18.84 1.02
CA GLY A 286 8.66 -20.03 1.20
C GLY A 286 7.73 -19.95 2.41
N TRP A 287 7.32 -18.74 2.82
CA TRP A 287 6.43 -18.55 3.95
C TRP A 287 4.98 -18.79 3.52
N ASP A 288 4.38 -19.82 4.08
CA ASP A 288 3.00 -20.23 3.81
C ASP A 288 2.02 -19.72 4.89
N MET A 289 0.75 -20.15 4.80
CA MET A 289 -0.27 -19.77 5.79
C MET A 289 0.09 -20.20 7.23
N PRO A 290 0.47 -21.48 7.49
CA PRO A 290 0.96 -21.90 8.80
C PRO A 290 2.09 -21.03 9.34
N TYR A 291 3.13 -20.80 8.55
CA TYR A 291 4.29 -20.01 8.96
C TYR A 291 3.86 -18.61 9.41
N MET A 292 3.06 -17.92 8.58
CA MET A 292 2.58 -16.58 8.91
C MET A 292 1.77 -16.54 10.21
N PHE A 293 0.89 -17.53 10.40
CA PHE A 293 0.10 -17.61 11.62
C PHE A 293 0.96 -17.87 12.87
N GLU A 294 1.88 -18.84 12.81
CA GLU A 294 2.72 -19.30 13.93
C GLU A 294 3.82 -18.31 14.32
N HIS A 295 4.31 -17.50 13.38
CA HIS A 295 5.35 -16.52 13.65
C HIS A 295 4.82 -15.09 13.86
N PHE A 296 3.76 -14.69 13.14
CA PHE A 296 3.25 -13.31 13.17
C PHE A 296 1.81 -13.20 13.66
N GLY A 297 0.89 -14.00 13.12
CA GLY A 297 -0.55 -13.80 13.29
C GLY A 297 -1.01 -13.77 14.74
N TRP A 298 -0.64 -14.77 15.55
CA TRP A 298 -1.06 -14.79 16.96
C TRP A 298 -0.43 -13.65 17.79
N LYS A 299 0.79 -13.21 17.46
CA LYS A 299 1.45 -12.06 18.11
C LYS A 299 0.72 -10.76 17.75
N ALA A 300 0.37 -10.59 16.48
CA ALA A 300 -0.45 -9.49 16.00
C ALA A 300 -1.83 -9.48 16.70
N LEU A 301 -2.46 -10.64 16.91
CA LEU A 301 -3.72 -10.74 17.66
C LEU A 301 -3.57 -10.17 19.08
N ILE A 302 -2.54 -10.62 19.81
CA ILE A 302 -2.29 -10.19 21.17
C ILE A 302 -2.03 -8.69 21.21
N GLY A 303 -1.19 -8.18 20.31
CA GLY A 303 -0.92 -6.75 20.19
C GLY A 303 -2.19 -5.94 19.93
N ILE A 304 -3.02 -6.35 18.97
CA ILE A 304 -4.31 -5.72 18.65
C ILE A 304 -5.22 -5.69 19.89
N LEU A 305 -5.34 -6.81 20.61
CA LEU A 305 -6.18 -6.91 21.81
C LEU A 305 -5.68 -5.99 22.93
N ILE A 306 -4.37 -5.96 23.19
CA ILE A 306 -3.76 -5.12 24.23
C ILE A 306 -3.93 -3.64 23.87
N SER A 307 -3.52 -3.23 22.67
CA SER A 307 -3.61 -1.82 22.23
C SER A 307 -5.04 -1.32 22.25
N THR A 308 -5.97 -2.12 21.74
CA THR A 308 -7.40 -1.79 21.73
C THR A 308 -7.97 -1.74 23.14
N GLY A 309 -7.57 -2.67 24.02
CA GLY A 309 -7.97 -2.71 25.42
C GLY A 309 -7.48 -1.49 26.22
N ILE A 310 -6.25 -1.04 25.98
CA ILE A 310 -5.69 0.16 26.62
C ILE A 310 -6.49 1.40 26.22
N TYR A 311 -6.72 1.61 24.93
CA TYR A 311 -7.51 2.75 24.46
C TYR A 311 -8.97 2.68 24.93
N TYR A 312 -9.57 1.48 24.95
CA TYR A 312 -10.88 1.28 25.55
C TYR A 312 -10.90 1.70 27.02
N ALA A 313 -9.90 1.30 27.82
CA ALA A 313 -9.82 1.63 29.24
C ALA A 313 -9.65 3.15 29.48
N ILE A 314 -8.82 3.82 28.68
CA ILE A 314 -8.59 5.28 28.75
C ILE A 314 -9.88 6.05 28.45
N PHE A 315 -10.61 5.66 27.40
CA PHE A 315 -11.78 6.41 26.91
C PHE A 315 -13.13 5.83 27.35
N ARG A 316 -13.15 4.86 28.29
CA ARG A 316 -14.37 4.15 28.72
C ARG A 316 -15.51 5.07 29.14
N GLY A 317 -15.19 6.23 29.71
CA GLY A 317 -16.17 7.23 30.16
C GLY A 317 -16.93 7.91 29.01
N GLU A 318 -16.30 8.09 27.85
CA GLU A 318 -16.93 8.76 26.70
C GLU A 318 -18.02 7.89 26.05
N PHE A 319 -17.86 6.56 26.06
CA PHE A 319 -18.85 5.65 25.45
C PHE A 319 -20.25 5.77 26.06
N ALA A 320 -20.35 6.01 27.37
CA ALA A 320 -21.64 6.15 28.04
C ALA A 320 -22.43 7.38 27.54
N GLU A 321 -21.74 8.48 27.23
CA GLU A 321 -22.36 9.66 26.64
C GLU A 321 -22.74 9.42 25.17
N MET A 322 -21.88 8.73 24.42
CA MET A 322 -22.14 8.40 23.02
C MET A 322 -23.34 7.46 22.88
N ASP A 323 -23.49 6.47 23.76
CA ASP A 323 -24.66 5.58 23.78
C ASP A 323 -25.97 6.35 24.03
N LYS A 324 -25.95 7.41 24.86
CA LYS A 324 -27.12 8.28 25.05
C LYS A 324 -27.48 9.02 23.76
N ARG A 325 -26.48 9.57 23.05
CA ARG A 325 -26.68 10.24 21.75
C ARG A 325 -27.18 9.27 20.68
N ALA A 326 -26.62 8.06 20.63
CA ALA A 326 -27.03 7.02 19.70
C ALA A 326 -28.49 6.60 19.90
N LYS A 327 -28.93 6.43 21.15
CA LYS A 327 -30.34 6.12 21.47
C LYS A 327 -31.29 7.27 21.11
N ALA A 328 -30.87 8.52 21.31
CA ALA A 328 -31.67 9.67 20.91
C ALA A 328 -31.84 9.75 19.38
N ALA A 329 -30.76 9.52 18.60
CA ALA A 329 -30.80 9.50 17.14
C ALA A 329 -31.60 8.32 16.57
N ALA A 330 -31.56 7.15 17.21
CA ALA A 330 -32.35 5.98 16.80
C ALA A 330 -33.86 6.21 16.90
N ASN A 331 -34.30 7.15 17.75
CA ASN A 331 -35.71 7.50 17.91
C ASN A 331 -36.19 8.54 16.87
N SER A 332 -35.28 9.20 16.13
CA SER A 332 -35.61 10.28 15.19
C SER A 332 -35.50 9.90 13.71
N GLU A 333 -34.86 8.79 13.34
CA GLU A 333 -34.64 8.41 11.94
C GLU A 333 -35.15 7.02 11.59
N THR A 334 -35.87 6.95 10.45
CA THR A 334 -36.09 5.71 9.71
C THR A 334 -34.75 5.35 9.07
N ARG A 335 -33.93 4.51 9.73
CA ARG A 335 -32.64 4.06 9.17
C ARG A 335 -32.84 3.62 7.73
N SER A 336 -32.11 4.28 6.82
CA SER A 336 -32.03 3.88 5.42
C SER A 336 -31.69 2.39 5.36
N ARG A 337 -32.57 1.62 4.72
CA ARG A 337 -32.35 0.19 4.49
C ARG A 337 -31.03 0.07 3.73
N ASP A 338 -30.04 -0.57 4.35
CA ASP A 338 -28.95 -1.19 3.60
C ASP A 338 -29.62 -1.91 2.42
N GLY A 339 -29.26 -1.56 1.18
CA GLY A 339 -30.03 -1.93 -0.03
C GLY A 339 -30.31 -3.44 -0.16
N GLU A 340 -31.01 -3.87 -1.20
CA GLU A 340 -31.48 -5.27 -1.32
C GLU A 340 -30.45 -6.33 -0.90
N PRO A 341 -30.82 -7.31 -0.06
CA PRO A 341 -29.90 -8.32 0.46
C PRO A 341 -29.28 -9.13 -0.68
N VAL A 342 -28.01 -9.52 -0.52
CA VAL A 342 -27.34 -10.39 -1.49
C VAL A 342 -27.67 -11.85 -1.13
N PRO A 343 -28.16 -12.68 -2.07
CA PRO A 343 -28.36 -14.10 -1.86
C PRO A 343 -27.09 -14.79 -1.36
N ALA A 344 -27.21 -15.64 -0.34
CA ALA A 344 -26.07 -16.30 0.30
C ALA A 344 -25.22 -17.12 -0.69
N TRP A 345 -25.85 -17.78 -1.67
CA TRP A 345 -25.15 -18.57 -2.68
C TRP A 345 -24.20 -17.73 -3.55
N ILE A 346 -24.54 -16.47 -3.85
CA ILE A 346 -23.68 -15.57 -4.62
C ILE A 346 -22.44 -15.22 -3.80
N THR A 347 -22.64 -14.90 -2.53
CA THR A 347 -21.53 -14.67 -1.60
C THR A 347 -20.64 -15.91 -1.51
N THR A 348 -21.22 -17.10 -1.35
CA THR A 348 -20.46 -18.36 -1.29
C THR A 348 -19.62 -18.58 -2.55
N VAL A 349 -20.22 -18.40 -3.73
CA VAL A 349 -19.49 -18.54 -5.02
C VAL A 349 -18.32 -17.57 -5.11
N GLN A 350 -18.49 -16.31 -4.68
CA GLN A 350 -17.37 -15.35 -4.67
C GLN A 350 -16.28 -15.71 -3.67
N MET A 351 -16.64 -16.18 -2.47
CA MET A 351 -15.65 -16.67 -1.50
C MET A 351 -14.88 -17.87 -2.05
N VAL A 352 -15.53 -18.73 -2.85
CA VAL A 352 -14.86 -19.85 -3.54
C VAL A 352 -13.88 -19.35 -4.61
N PHE A 353 -14.23 -18.33 -5.41
CA PHE A 353 -13.28 -17.73 -6.36
C PHE A 353 -12.05 -17.16 -5.66
N MET A 354 -12.24 -16.44 -4.55
CA MET A 354 -11.12 -15.92 -3.77
C MET A 354 -10.24 -17.04 -3.22
N ALA A 355 -10.85 -18.07 -2.62
CA ALA A 355 -10.12 -19.23 -2.09
C ALA A 355 -9.37 -19.98 -3.19
N TRP A 356 -9.97 -20.15 -4.37
CA TRP A 356 -9.33 -20.75 -5.54
C TRP A 356 -8.11 -19.96 -5.99
N THR A 357 -8.23 -18.64 -6.13
CA THR A 357 -7.11 -17.76 -6.53
C THR A 357 -5.95 -17.85 -5.54
N VAL A 358 -6.23 -17.86 -4.24
CA VAL A 358 -5.19 -18.07 -3.22
C VAL A 358 -4.54 -19.44 -3.36
N PHE A 359 -5.34 -20.50 -3.57
CA PHE A 359 -4.82 -21.87 -3.73
C PHE A 359 -3.90 -22.01 -4.95
N VAL A 360 -4.19 -21.30 -6.05
CA VAL A 360 -3.38 -21.33 -7.28
C VAL A 360 -2.49 -20.10 -7.45
N ALA A 361 -2.14 -19.39 -6.38
CA ALA A 361 -1.41 -18.11 -6.42
C ALA A 361 -0.07 -18.18 -7.16
N HIS A 362 0.59 -19.34 -7.15
CA HIS A 362 1.85 -19.58 -7.88
C HIS A 362 1.66 -19.87 -9.39
N HIS A 363 0.42 -19.87 -9.89
CA HIS A 363 0.07 -20.19 -11.27
C HIS A 363 -0.72 -19.04 -11.93
N PRO A 364 -0.04 -18.02 -12.50
CA PRO A 364 -0.66 -16.87 -13.17
C PRO A 364 -1.79 -17.21 -14.13
N ALA A 365 -1.58 -18.19 -15.02
CA ALA A 365 -2.59 -18.58 -15.98
C ALA A 365 -3.90 -19.06 -15.32
N LEU A 366 -3.82 -19.79 -14.20
CA LEU A 366 -4.97 -20.35 -13.51
C LEU A 366 -5.75 -19.27 -12.74
N PHE A 367 -5.07 -18.39 -12.00
CA PHE A 367 -5.79 -17.36 -11.27
C PHE A 367 -6.33 -16.25 -12.19
N ILE A 368 -5.64 -15.93 -13.30
CA ILE A 368 -6.17 -15.01 -14.32
C ILE A 368 -7.40 -15.63 -15.01
N GLY A 369 -7.34 -16.91 -15.39
CA GLY A 369 -8.50 -17.62 -15.92
C GLY A 369 -9.68 -17.64 -14.95
N GLY A 370 -9.41 -17.92 -13.67
CA GLY A 370 -10.39 -17.85 -12.58
C GLY A 370 -10.99 -16.45 -12.41
N PHE A 371 -10.16 -15.40 -12.52
CA PHE A 371 -10.61 -14.01 -12.45
C PHE A 371 -11.53 -13.62 -13.61
N LEU A 372 -11.20 -14.04 -14.84
CA LEU A 372 -12.07 -13.82 -16.00
C LEU A 372 -13.44 -14.48 -15.81
N PHE A 373 -13.46 -15.70 -15.27
CA PHE A 373 -14.70 -16.38 -14.94
C PHE A 373 -15.47 -15.68 -13.81
N PHE A 374 -14.77 -15.18 -12.79
CA PHE A 374 -15.36 -14.36 -11.73
C PHE A 374 -16.01 -13.08 -12.31
N LEU A 375 -15.37 -12.39 -13.25
CA LEU A 375 -15.94 -11.21 -13.90
C LEU A 375 -17.18 -11.57 -14.71
N ALA A 376 -17.16 -12.69 -15.45
CA ALA A 376 -18.33 -13.19 -16.17
C ALA A 376 -19.48 -13.54 -15.20
N PHE A 377 -19.17 -14.15 -14.06
CA PHE A 377 -20.14 -14.45 -13.00
C PHE A 377 -20.71 -13.17 -12.37
N ALA A 378 -19.86 -12.17 -12.08
CA ALA A 378 -20.28 -10.88 -11.56
C ALA A 378 -21.20 -10.15 -12.54
N GLN A 379 -20.89 -10.22 -13.84
CA GLN A 379 -21.75 -9.68 -14.90
C GLN A 379 -23.09 -10.42 -14.98
N ALA A 380 -23.08 -11.76 -14.94
CA ALA A 380 -24.31 -12.58 -14.96
C ALA A 380 -25.20 -12.33 -13.73
N THR A 381 -24.60 -11.96 -12.59
CA THR A 381 -25.30 -11.66 -11.33
C THR A 381 -25.39 -10.16 -11.03
N ALA A 382 -25.23 -9.29 -12.03
CA ALA A 382 -25.06 -7.84 -11.86
C ALA A 382 -26.14 -7.16 -10.98
N HIS A 383 -27.37 -7.66 -10.99
CA HIS A 383 -28.48 -7.17 -10.16
C HIS A 383 -28.22 -7.30 -8.64
N HIS A 384 -27.34 -8.21 -8.21
CA HIS A 384 -26.90 -8.37 -6.82
C HIS A 384 -25.50 -7.79 -6.57
N GLN A 385 -24.79 -7.37 -7.61
CA GLN A 385 -23.43 -6.81 -7.53
C GLN A 385 -23.46 -5.28 -7.47
N ALA A 386 -22.35 -4.69 -7.06
CA ALA A 386 -22.03 -3.31 -7.44
C ALA A 386 -21.05 -3.35 -8.62
N LYS A 387 -20.87 -2.23 -9.31
CA LYS A 387 -19.76 -2.10 -10.27
C LYS A 387 -18.45 -2.43 -9.54
N ILE A 388 -17.67 -3.34 -10.11
CA ILE A 388 -16.34 -3.68 -9.60
C ILE A 388 -15.43 -2.52 -9.99
N ASP A 389 -14.88 -1.84 -8.99
CA ASP A 389 -13.90 -0.79 -9.20
C ASP A 389 -12.50 -1.40 -9.34
N LEU A 390 -11.97 -1.38 -10.55
CA LEU A 390 -10.64 -1.88 -10.87
C LEU A 390 -9.54 -0.83 -10.67
N LYS A 391 -9.88 0.46 -10.49
CA LYS A 391 -8.86 1.51 -10.41
C LYS A 391 -7.92 1.29 -9.21
N PRO A 392 -8.39 1.09 -7.96
CA PRO A 392 -7.48 0.88 -6.84
C PRO A 392 -6.62 -0.39 -6.97
N PRO A 393 -7.19 -1.59 -7.31
CA PRO A 393 -6.38 -2.77 -7.56
C PRO A 393 -5.31 -2.58 -8.64
N LEU A 394 -5.64 -1.93 -9.76
CA LEU A 394 -4.71 -1.68 -10.86
C LEU A 394 -3.58 -0.74 -10.45
N LEU A 395 -3.88 0.33 -9.69
CA LEU A 395 -2.87 1.25 -9.19
C LEU A 395 -1.89 0.54 -8.24
N VAL A 396 -2.39 -0.26 -7.30
CA VAL A 396 -1.52 -1.05 -6.39
C VAL A 396 -0.71 -2.09 -7.17
N GLY A 397 -1.31 -2.77 -8.15
CA GLY A 397 -0.57 -3.67 -9.04
C GLY A 397 0.52 -2.95 -9.83
N PHE A 398 0.26 -1.74 -10.31
CA PHE A 398 1.24 -0.92 -11.03
C PHE A 398 2.38 -0.45 -10.13
N PHE A 399 2.08 -0.09 -8.88
CA PHE A 399 3.09 0.17 -7.84
C PHE A 399 4.01 -1.04 -7.65
N LEU A 400 3.44 -2.22 -7.41
CA LEU A 400 4.21 -3.44 -7.15
C LEU A 400 5.01 -3.87 -8.38
N ALA A 401 4.43 -3.78 -9.57
CA ALA A 401 5.12 -4.06 -10.83
C ALA A 401 6.32 -3.13 -11.02
N GLY A 402 6.15 -1.83 -10.75
CA GLY A 402 7.26 -0.87 -10.75
C GLY A 402 8.31 -1.23 -9.70
N LEU A 403 7.89 -1.53 -8.48
CA LEU A 403 8.77 -1.90 -7.38
C LEU A 403 9.64 -3.11 -7.73
N VAL A 404 9.06 -4.21 -8.24
CA VAL A 404 9.84 -5.40 -8.62
C VAL A 404 10.76 -5.13 -9.81
N THR A 405 10.36 -4.26 -10.72
CA THR A 405 11.19 -3.82 -11.86
C THR A 405 12.40 -3.03 -11.39
N HIS A 406 12.27 -2.16 -10.38
CA HIS A 406 13.41 -1.41 -9.85
C HIS A 406 14.27 -2.23 -8.89
N GLY A 407 13.63 -3.00 -8.00
CA GLY A 407 14.33 -3.62 -6.88
C GLY A 407 15.25 -4.75 -7.31
N GLY A 408 14.96 -5.48 -8.40
CA GLY A 408 15.89 -6.46 -8.96
C GLY A 408 17.31 -5.90 -9.19
N LEU A 409 17.45 -4.59 -9.38
CA LEU A 409 18.72 -3.89 -9.59
C LEU A 409 19.32 -3.25 -8.32
N GLN A 410 18.71 -3.41 -7.14
CA GLN A 410 19.15 -2.73 -5.90
C GLN A 410 19.95 -3.63 -4.96
N GLY A 411 19.97 -4.95 -5.20
CA GLY A 411 20.65 -5.91 -4.31
C GLY A 411 22.15 -5.60 -4.10
N TRP A 412 22.81 -4.99 -5.08
CA TRP A 412 24.25 -4.72 -5.06
C TRP A 412 24.68 -3.80 -3.90
N TRP A 413 23.82 -2.88 -3.45
CA TRP A 413 24.14 -1.99 -2.32
C TRP A 413 23.40 -2.34 -1.05
N ILE A 414 22.19 -2.90 -1.17
CA ILE A 414 21.35 -3.25 -0.01
C ILE A 414 21.94 -4.41 0.77
N ALA A 415 22.46 -5.43 0.06
CA ALA A 415 22.99 -6.62 0.71
C ALA A 415 24.09 -6.34 1.75
N PRO A 416 25.19 -5.60 1.44
CA PRO A 416 26.21 -5.31 2.44
C PRO A 416 25.72 -4.41 3.59
N VAL A 417 24.76 -3.52 3.34
CA VAL A 417 24.19 -2.65 4.37
C VAL A 417 23.34 -3.44 5.35
N LEU A 418 22.37 -4.23 4.85
CA LEU A 418 21.46 -4.97 5.72
C LEU A 418 22.16 -6.09 6.49
N LYS A 419 23.15 -6.78 5.88
CA LYS A 419 23.95 -7.80 6.59
C LYS A 419 24.81 -7.23 7.73
N SER A 420 25.09 -5.93 7.73
CA SER A 420 25.83 -5.28 8.81
C SER A 420 24.99 -5.00 10.05
N LEU A 421 23.66 -5.14 9.97
CA LEU A 421 22.73 -4.84 11.05
C LEU A 421 22.40 -6.11 11.85
N GLY A 422 22.30 -5.97 13.17
CA GLY A 422 21.68 -6.97 14.03
C GLY A 422 20.15 -6.92 13.99
N GLU A 423 19.51 -7.90 14.63
CA GLU A 423 18.05 -8.06 14.68
C GLU A 423 17.31 -6.79 15.14
N VAL A 424 17.65 -6.25 16.31
CA VAL A 424 16.97 -5.09 16.89
C VAL A 424 17.17 -3.81 16.06
N PRO A 425 18.41 -3.44 15.63
CA PRO A 425 18.60 -2.34 14.70
C PRO A 425 17.83 -2.48 13.39
N LEU A 426 17.76 -3.70 12.82
CA LEU A 426 17.02 -3.95 11.58
C LEU A 426 15.51 -3.78 11.80
N PHE A 427 14.96 -4.34 12.87
CA PHE A 427 13.54 -4.15 13.25
C PHE A 427 13.20 -2.67 13.43
N ALA A 428 14.00 -1.94 14.20
CA ALA A 428 13.78 -0.52 14.48
C ALA A 428 13.92 0.32 13.20
N GLY A 429 14.94 0.03 12.39
CA GLY A 429 15.17 0.64 11.09
C GLY A 429 13.97 0.44 10.14
N ALA A 430 13.49 -0.79 10.01
CA ALA A 430 12.32 -1.11 9.20
C ALA A 430 11.05 -0.39 9.71
N THR A 431 10.82 -0.35 11.02
CA THR A 431 9.68 0.35 11.64
C THR A 431 9.70 1.85 11.32
N ILE A 432 10.86 2.50 11.49
CA ILE A 432 11.00 3.94 11.26
C ILE A 432 10.92 4.26 9.77
N LEU A 433 11.63 3.52 8.92
CA LEU A 433 11.62 3.73 7.48
C LEU A 433 10.22 3.56 6.89
N THR A 434 9.44 2.61 7.40
CA THR A 434 8.06 2.39 6.96
C THR A 434 7.17 3.58 7.30
N ALA A 435 7.42 4.32 8.38
CA ALA A 435 6.65 5.52 8.65
C ALA A 435 6.74 6.56 7.50
N PHE A 436 7.75 6.45 6.63
CA PHE A 436 8.00 7.36 5.53
C PHE A 436 7.94 6.71 4.15
N ASN A 437 7.81 5.39 4.07
CA ASN A 437 7.82 4.65 2.82
C ASN A 437 6.84 3.47 2.89
N ASP A 438 6.41 2.98 1.74
CA ASP A 438 5.50 1.84 1.70
C ASP A 438 6.16 0.57 2.27
N ASN A 439 5.43 -0.15 3.11
CA ASN A 439 5.89 -1.36 3.79
C ASN A 439 6.28 -2.49 2.81
N ALA A 440 5.64 -2.58 1.65
CA ALA A 440 5.94 -3.59 0.64
C ALA A 440 7.30 -3.32 0.00
N ALA A 441 7.69 -2.05 -0.17
CA ALA A 441 9.01 -1.70 -0.65
C ALA A 441 10.10 -2.19 0.29
N ILE A 442 9.97 -1.96 1.60
CA ILE A 442 10.99 -2.35 2.59
C ILE A 442 11.17 -3.87 2.66
N THR A 443 10.07 -4.61 2.69
CA THR A 443 10.10 -6.07 2.76
C THR A 443 10.58 -6.71 1.47
N TYR A 444 10.16 -6.19 0.30
CA TYR A 444 10.68 -6.66 -0.97
C TYR A 444 12.19 -6.45 -1.09
N LEU A 445 12.71 -5.27 -0.74
CA LEU A 445 14.15 -4.99 -0.79
C LEU A 445 14.96 -5.94 0.11
N ALA A 446 14.38 -6.42 1.21
CA ALA A 446 15.02 -7.42 2.06
C ALA A 446 15.16 -8.79 1.39
N THR A 447 14.23 -9.17 0.50
CA THR A 447 14.31 -10.44 -0.24
C THR A 447 15.51 -10.52 -1.18
N LEU A 448 16.06 -9.37 -1.57
CA LEU A 448 17.23 -9.26 -2.44
C LEU A 448 18.55 -9.59 -1.74
N VAL A 449 18.53 -9.81 -0.41
CA VAL A 449 19.72 -10.07 0.38
C VAL A 449 19.87 -11.58 0.62
N PRO A 450 20.82 -12.25 -0.05
CA PRO A 450 21.00 -13.69 0.08
C PRO A 450 21.59 -14.04 1.44
N GLY A 451 21.18 -15.18 2.01
CA GLY A 451 21.72 -15.69 3.28
C GLY A 451 21.26 -14.91 4.51
N PHE A 452 20.15 -14.19 4.42
CA PHE A 452 19.47 -13.63 5.59
C PHE A 452 19.05 -14.76 6.55
N THR A 453 19.44 -14.65 7.82
CA THR A 453 18.99 -15.60 8.85
C THR A 453 17.48 -15.43 9.09
N GLU A 454 16.81 -16.46 9.61
CA GLU A 454 15.37 -16.39 9.87
C GLU A 454 15.02 -15.26 10.87
N GLU A 455 15.91 -14.96 11.81
CA GLU A 455 15.74 -13.85 12.77
C GLU A 455 15.76 -12.48 12.06
N LEU A 456 16.66 -12.28 11.08
CA LEU A 456 16.73 -11.04 10.31
C LEU A 456 15.53 -10.89 9.37
N LYS A 457 15.10 -11.99 8.72
CA LYS A 457 13.87 -12.02 7.90
C LYS A 457 12.64 -11.66 8.74
N TYR A 458 12.53 -12.26 9.93
CA TYR A 458 11.47 -11.95 10.88
C TYR A 458 11.53 -10.49 11.31
N ALA A 459 12.69 -9.98 11.73
CA ALA A 459 12.87 -8.63 12.23
C ALA A 459 12.49 -7.56 11.20
N VAL A 460 12.90 -7.71 9.94
CA VAL A 460 12.57 -6.72 8.89
C VAL A 460 11.08 -6.70 8.58
N VAL A 461 10.42 -7.86 8.49
CA VAL A 461 8.98 -7.93 8.22
C VAL A 461 8.18 -7.44 9.41
N ALA A 462 8.51 -7.90 10.62
CA ALA A 462 7.85 -7.47 11.85
C ALA A 462 7.97 -5.95 12.06
N GLY A 463 9.15 -5.39 11.78
CA GLY A 463 9.38 -3.95 11.84
C GLY A 463 8.56 -3.21 10.79
N ALA A 464 8.55 -3.70 9.54
CA ALA A 464 7.80 -3.07 8.46
C ALA A 464 6.29 -3.04 8.73
N VAL A 465 5.69 -4.17 9.11
CA VAL A 465 4.24 -4.22 9.40
C VAL A 465 3.87 -3.39 10.64
N THR A 466 4.77 -3.27 11.62
CA THR A 466 4.54 -2.46 12.82
C THR A 466 4.56 -0.97 12.51
N GLY A 467 5.48 -0.53 11.64
CA GLY A 467 5.60 0.88 11.25
C GLY A 467 4.51 1.37 10.30
N GLY A 468 3.80 0.46 9.61
CA GLY A 468 2.81 0.77 8.58
C GLY A 468 1.60 1.59 9.05
N GLY A 469 1.38 1.72 10.37
CA GLY A 469 0.31 2.56 10.93
C GLY A 469 0.72 3.97 11.34
N LEU A 470 2.01 4.31 11.32
CA LEU A 470 2.54 5.55 11.92
C LEU A 470 2.17 6.81 11.12
N THR A 471 2.00 6.69 9.80
CA THR A 471 1.63 7.81 8.92
C THR A 471 0.68 7.35 7.81
N VAL A 472 0.15 8.33 7.08
CA VAL A 472 -0.76 8.11 5.96
C VAL A 472 -0.08 7.41 4.79
N ILE A 473 1.21 7.64 4.58
CA ILE A 473 1.95 7.12 3.42
C ILE A 473 2.63 5.77 3.70
N ALA A 474 2.61 5.33 4.96
CA ALA A 474 3.32 4.14 5.42
C ALA A 474 2.72 2.81 4.89
N ASN A 475 1.43 2.84 4.51
CA ASN A 475 0.74 1.68 3.97
C ASN A 475 -0.39 2.13 3.03
N ALA A 476 -0.53 1.45 1.88
CA ALA A 476 -1.52 1.75 0.83
C ALA A 476 -3.00 1.89 1.30
N PRO A 477 -3.50 1.17 2.33
CA PRO A 477 -4.85 1.35 2.86
C PRO A 477 -5.05 2.70 3.59
N ASN A 478 -4.02 3.28 4.20
CA ASN A 478 -4.15 4.41 5.12
C ASN A 478 -4.79 5.66 4.46
N PRO A 479 -4.45 6.05 3.21
CA PRO A 479 -5.15 7.14 2.52
C PRO A 479 -6.65 6.90 2.37
N ALA A 480 -7.09 5.65 2.14
CA ALA A 480 -8.51 5.33 2.06
C ALA A 480 -9.20 5.57 3.41
N GLY A 481 -8.62 5.05 4.50
CA GLY A 481 -9.13 5.28 5.85
C GLY A 481 -9.18 6.77 6.22
N GLN A 482 -8.13 7.53 5.91
CA GLN A 482 -8.09 8.97 6.11
C GLN A 482 -9.19 9.68 5.32
N SER A 483 -9.33 9.40 4.03
CA SER A 483 -10.28 10.10 3.15
C SER A 483 -11.73 9.98 3.63
N ILE A 484 -12.08 8.83 4.23
CA ILE A 484 -13.40 8.56 4.80
C ILE A 484 -13.60 9.33 6.11
N LEU A 485 -12.59 9.36 6.97
CA LEU A 485 -12.68 9.88 8.33
C LEU A 485 -12.33 11.37 8.45
N GLN A 486 -11.62 11.96 7.48
CA GLN A 486 -11.10 13.33 7.57
C GLN A 486 -12.16 14.39 7.83
N ARG A 487 -13.40 14.18 7.37
CA ARG A 487 -14.52 15.11 7.56
C ARG A 487 -14.93 15.30 9.02
N TYR A 488 -14.55 14.38 9.90
CA TYR A 488 -14.83 14.45 11.34
C TYR A 488 -13.74 15.22 12.12
N PHE A 489 -12.73 15.75 11.42
CA PHE A 489 -11.65 16.54 12.00
C PHE A 489 -11.76 18.00 11.52
N PRO A 490 -11.67 19.01 12.40
CA PRO A 490 -11.93 20.41 12.06
C PRO A 490 -11.09 20.98 10.91
N SER A 491 -9.87 20.48 10.72
CA SER A 491 -8.93 20.93 9.68
C SER A 491 -8.38 19.76 8.87
N GLY A 492 -9.14 18.66 8.78
CA GLY A 492 -8.65 17.38 8.32
C GLY A 492 -7.75 16.68 9.34
N VAL A 493 -7.22 15.52 8.96
CA VAL A 493 -6.37 14.70 9.85
C VAL A 493 -4.98 15.33 9.93
N SER A 494 -4.59 15.79 11.11
CA SER A 494 -3.23 16.29 11.36
C SER A 494 -2.23 15.12 11.37
N PRO A 495 -1.09 15.23 10.66
CA PRO A 495 -0.03 14.20 10.70
C PRO A 495 0.50 13.94 12.11
N LEU A 496 0.70 14.99 12.91
CA LEU A 496 1.16 14.86 14.30
C LEU A 496 0.09 14.25 15.21
N GLY A 497 -1.18 14.58 14.97
CA GLY A 497 -2.29 13.98 15.70
C GLY A 497 -2.44 12.48 15.41
N LEU A 498 -2.31 12.09 14.14
CA LEU A 498 -2.29 10.69 13.73
C LEU A 498 -1.12 9.93 14.37
N LEU A 499 0.10 10.49 14.27
CA LEU A 499 1.29 9.90 14.89
C LEU A 499 1.08 9.71 16.39
N ALA A 500 0.59 10.72 17.11
CA ALA A 500 0.31 10.61 18.53
C ALA A 500 -0.71 9.49 18.87
N GLY A 501 -1.71 9.28 18.01
CA GLY A 501 -2.67 8.18 18.14
C GLY A 501 -2.14 6.80 17.73
N ALA A 502 -1.05 6.73 16.96
CA ALA A 502 -0.46 5.48 16.47
C ALA A 502 0.73 4.99 17.32
N VAL A 503 1.45 5.90 18.01
CA VAL A 503 2.68 5.57 18.76
C VAL A 503 2.45 4.50 19.83
N LEU A 504 1.40 4.62 20.66
CA LEU A 504 1.17 3.64 21.72
C LEU A 504 0.86 2.24 21.15
N PRO A 505 -0.08 2.08 20.19
CA PRO A 505 -0.28 0.80 19.52
C PRO A 505 0.99 0.25 18.88
N THR A 506 1.80 1.11 18.24
CA THR A 506 3.08 0.72 17.62
C THR A 506 4.04 0.18 18.68
N ILE A 507 4.21 0.84 19.82
CA ILE A 507 5.09 0.38 20.91
C ILE A 507 4.63 -0.97 21.46
N VAL A 508 3.33 -1.13 21.70
CA VAL A 508 2.75 -2.40 22.17
C VAL A 508 3.00 -3.51 21.15
N MET A 509 2.81 -3.22 19.87
CA MET A 509 3.03 -4.18 18.79
C MET A 509 4.51 -4.56 18.66
N SER A 510 5.42 -3.58 18.72
CA SER A 510 6.87 -3.84 18.76
C SER A 510 7.25 -4.73 19.93
N ALA A 511 6.70 -4.48 21.12
CA ALA A 511 6.93 -5.34 22.27
C ALA A 511 6.40 -6.76 22.05
N CYS A 512 5.22 -6.91 21.42
CA CYS A 512 4.68 -8.23 21.09
C CYS A 512 5.59 -8.99 20.12
N PHE A 513 6.07 -8.35 19.05
CA PHE A 513 6.94 -9.02 18.10
C PHE A 513 8.34 -9.33 18.63
N LEU A 514 8.90 -8.49 19.51
CA LEU A 514 10.25 -8.68 20.05
C LEU A 514 10.31 -9.61 21.28
N LEU A 515 9.27 -9.60 22.13
CA LEU A 515 9.29 -10.31 23.42
C LEU A 515 8.56 -11.65 23.39
N LEU A 516 7.57 -11.81 22.52
CA LEU A 516 6.90 -13.09 22.36
C LEU A 516 7.77 -13.98 21.48
N GLY A 517 8.26 -15.08 22.04
CA GLY A 517 9.09 -16.06 21.32
C GLY A 517 8.39 -16.61 20.09
N THR A 518 9.15 -17.15 19.15
CA THR A 518 8.60 -18.02 18.10
C THR A 518 8.22 -19.36 18.74
N ILE A 519 7.04 -19.89 18.41
CA ILE A 519 6.60 -21.21 18.85
C ILE A 519 7.36 -22.28 18.06
#